data_AF-A0A435YQF7-F1
#
_entry.id   AF-A0A435YQF7-F1
#
_cell.length_a   1.000
_cell.length_b   1.000
_cell.length_c   1.000
_cell.angle_alpha   90.00
_cell.angle_beta   90.00
_cell.angle_gamma   90.00
#
_symmetry.space_group_name_H-M   'P 1'
#
loop_
_entity.id
_entity.type
_entity.pdbx_description
1 polymer ?
#
loop_
_entity_poly.entity_id
_entity_poly.type
_entity_poly.pdbx_seq_one_letter_code
_entity_poly.pdbx_strand_id
1 'polypeptide(L)'
;AYGSDVKQVHAVLLEIARSHPMVLKNPEPFVLFSNFGPAALEFEIRVFLADVMNGNIAQNDIRFAVLEKFSSEHIEIPSTPRAVVEAHKPKAWPTDDDKIEADFAEQEQIRAEAEAEKKRLVKSRKTKKPDPD
;
A
#
# COMPACT_ATOMS: atom_id res chain seq x y z
N ALA A 1 1.82 13.80 14.37
CA ALA A 1 2.92 13.15 13.63
C ALA A 1 4.23 13.21 14.44
N TYR A 2 5.33 12.61 14.00
CA TYR A 2 6.64 12.73 14.69
C TYR A 2 7.18 14.17 14.73
N GLY A 3 6.76 15.04 13.81
CA GLY A 3 7.12 16.46 13.81
C GLY A 3 6.23 17.36 14.66
N SER A 4 5.22 16.81 15.36
CA SER A 4 4.28 17.60 16.17
C SER A 4 4.84 17.90 17.57
N ASP A 5 4.44 19.03 18.17
CA ASP A 5 4.76 19.33 19.56
C ASP A 5 3.94 18.43 20.51
N VAL A 6 4.63 17.46 21.11
CA VAL A 6 4.05 16.46 22.03
C VAL A 6 3.35 17.12 23.23
N LYS A 7 3.88 18.22 23.76
CA LYS A 7 3.30 18.91 24.92
C LYS A 7 2.04 19.65 24.54
N GLN A 8 2.02 20.28 23.36
CA GLN A 8 0.82 20.91 22.82
C GLN A 8 -0.27 19.87 22.60
N VAL A 9 0.04 18.77 21.91
CA VAL A 9 -0.90 17.67 21.66
C VAL A 9 -1.49 17.15 22.98
N HIS A 10 -0.65 16.87 23.97
CA HIS A 10 -1.11 16.42 25.28
C HIS A 10 -2.06 17.43 25.96
N ALA A 11 -1.71 18.73 25.96
CA ALA A 11 -2.52 19.76 26.57
C ALA A 11 -3.91 19.87 25.91
N VAL A 12 -3.95 19.84 24.58
CA VAL A 12 -5.19 19.89 23.79
C VAL A 12 -6.08 18.68 24.08
N LEU A 13 -5.51 17.47 24.05
CA LEU A 13 -6.27 16.25 24.32
C LEU A 13 -6.85 16.24 25.75
N LEU A 14 -6.08 16.74 26.72
CA LEU A 14 -6.53 16.84 28.11
C LEU A 14 -7.62 17.90 28.29
N GLU A 15 -7.50 19.04 27.61
CA GLU A 15 -8.54 20.09 27.58
C GLU A 15 -9.86 19.52 27.03
N ILE A 16 -9.80 18.81 25.90
CA ILE A 16 -10.97 18.18 25.30
C ILE A 16 -11.63 17.20 26.29
N ALA A 17 -10.83 16.30 26.89
CA ALA A 17 -11.34 15.32 27.85
C ALA A 17 -11.98 15.96 29.09
N ARG A 18 -11.39 17.03 29.63
CA ARG A 18 -11.93 17.77 30.80
C ARG A 18 -13.16 18.62 30.47
N SER A 19 -13.26 19.11 29.24
CA SER A 19 -14.37 19.97 28.80
C SER A 19 -15.64 19.18 28.48
N HIS A 20 -15.52 17.87 28.24
CA HIS A 20 -16.64 17.04 27.81
C HIS A 20 -17.68 16.82 28.93
N PRO A 21 -18.97 17.11 28.70
CA PRO A 21 -19.99 17.17 29.75
C PRO A 21 -20.28 15.83 30.45
N MET A 22 -20.12 14.71 29.74
CA MET A 22 -20.35 13.37 30.30
C MET A 22 -19.14 12.82 31.08
N VAL A 23 -17.98 13.48 31.02
CA VAL A 23 -16.76 13.02 31.69
C VAL A 23 -16.76 13.46 33.14
N LEU A 24 -16.49 12.51 34.03
CA LEU A 24 -16.36 12.77 35.45
C LEU A 24 -15.08 13.56 35.75
N LYS A 25 -15.17 14.48 36.71
CA LYS A 25 -14.00 15.22 37.23
C LYS A 25 -13.24 14.45 38.30
N ASN A 26 -13.89 13.48 38.94
CA ASN A 26 -13.30 12.61 39.95
C ASN A 26 -13.85 11.18 39.76
N PRO A 27 -13.01 10.19 39.41
CA PRO A 27 -11.58 10.32 39.09
C PRO A 27 -11.31 11.23 37.88
N GLU A 28 -10.18 11.92 37.90
CA GLU A 28 -9.81 12.89 36.87
C GLU A 28 -9.43 12.19 35.54
N PRO A 29 -9.88 12.70 34.38
CA PRO A 29 -9.41 12.19 33.10
C PRO A 29 -7.93 12.51 32.90
N PHE A 30 -7.23 11.64 32.19
CA PHE A 30 -5.82 11.83 31.90
C PHE A 30 -5.45 11.33 30.51
N VAL A 31 -4.35 11.87 29.98
CA VAL A 31 -3.79 11.51 28.69
C VAL A 31 -2.41 10.92 28.91
N LEU A 32 -2.13 9.78 28.28
CA LEU A 32 -0.82 9.14 28.30
C LEU A 32 -0.19 9.24 26.92
N PHE A 33 1.09 9.59 26.88
CA PHE A 33 1.91 9.28 25.72
C PHE A 33 2.26 7.80 25.79
N SER A 34 1.58 6.98 24.99
CA SER A 34 1.55 5.53 25.17
C SER A 34 2.73 4.84 24.49
N ASN A 35 3.10 5.28 23.29
CA ASN A 35 4.14 4.60 22.51
C ASN A 35 4.73 5.46 21.38
N PHE A 36 5.92 5.07 20.94
CA PHE A 36 6.50 5.45 19.65
C PHE A 36 6.05 4.43 18.60
N GLY A 37 4.98 4.75 17.85
CA GLY A 37 4.47 3.90 16.79
C GLY A 37 5.32 3.98 15.52
N PRO A 38 5.18 3.02 14.58
CA PRO A 38 5.98 2.96 13.35
C PRO A 38 5.77 4.15 12.40
N ALA A 39 4.60 4.78 12.45
CA ALA A 39 4.24 5.92 11.59
C ALA A 39 3.73 7.15 12.38
N ALA A 40 3.57 7.04 13.69
CA ALA A 40 2.93 8.06 14.52
C ALA A 40 3.40 8.01 15.98
N LEU A 41 3.29 9.14 16.66
CA LEU A 41 3.33 9.23 18.12
C LEU A 41 1.93 8.86 18.65
N GLU A 42 1.86 7.88 19.55
CA GLU A 42 0.58 7.36 20.04
C GLU A 42 0.22 7.96 21.41
N PHE A 43 -1.04 8.37 21.54
CA PHE A 43 -1.59 8.91 22.78
C PHE A 43 -2.86 8.16 23.16
N GLU A 44 -3.04 7.92 24.46
CA GLU A 44 -4.21 7.28 25.02
C GLU A 44 -4.97 8.29 25.90
N ILE A 45 -6.26 8.49 25.65
CA ILE A 45 -7.13 9.32 26.48
C ILE A 45 -7.95 8.40 27.37
N ARG A 46 -7.86 8.56 28.69
CA ARG A 46 -8.66 7.81 29.66
C ARG A 46 -9.63 8.74 30.37
N VAL A 47 -10.91 8.40 30.26
CA VAL A 47 -12.01 9.15 30.86
C VAL A 47 -12.91 8.20 31.64
N PHE A 48 -13.60 8.73 32.64
CA PHE A 48 -14.57 8.00 33.45
C PHE A 48 -15.94 8.62 33.25
N LEU A 49 -16.96 7.79 33.15
CA LEU A 49 -18.35 8.21 32.93
C LEU A 49 -19.22 7.73 34.09
N ALA A 50 -20.28 8.48 34.40
CA ALA A 50 -21.27 8.08 35.40
C ALA A 50 -22.13 6.89 34.92
N ASP A 51 -22.43 6.85 33.62
CA ASP A 51 -23.22 5.80 32.98
C ASP A 51 -22.40 5.17 31.85
N VAL A 52 -22.16 3.87 31.97
CA VAL A 52 -21.39 3.08 31.01
C VAL A 52 -22.08 2.94 29.66
N MET A 53 -23.42 3.08 29.61
CA MET A 53 -24.18 2.98 28.36
C MET A 53 -23.86 4.12 27.40
N ASN A 54 -23.41 5.27 27.93
CA ASN A 54 -23.03 6.44 27.14
C ASN A 54 -21.58 6.40 26.62
N GLY A 55 -20.85 5.30 26.87
CA GLY A 55 -19.45 5.14 26.49
C GLY A 55 -19.17 5.45 25.01
N ASN A 56 -19.99 4.91 24.11
CA ASN A 56 -19.81 5.12 22.67
C ASN A 56 -20.10 6.56 22.24
N ILE A 57 -21.07 7.21 22.86
CA ILE A 57 -21.44 8.60 22.55
C ILE A 57 -20.31 9.53 22.97
N ALA A 58 -19.84 9.40 24.22
CA ALA A 58 -18.73 10.21 24.72
C ALA A 58 -17.44 10.00 23.91
N GLN A 59 -17.11 8.76 23.53
CA GLN A 59 -15.95 8.50 22.68
C GLN A 59 -16.08 9.15 21.30
N ASN A 60 -17.25 9.08 20.69
CA ASN A 60 -17.49 9.68 19.38
C ASN A 60 -17.33 11.21 19.42
N ASP A 61 -17.95 11.84 20.41
CA ASP A 61 -17.91 13.30 20.59
C ASP A 61 -16.49 13.79 20.86
N ILE A 62 -15.73 13.08 21.72
CA ILE A 62 -14.30 13.36 21.94
C ILE A 62 -13.52 13.25 20.64
N ARG A 63 -13.72 12.20 19.82
CA ARG A 63 -13.01 12.04 18.53
C ARG A 63 -13.31 13.18 17.56
N PHE A 64 -14.56 13.66 17.50
CA PHE A 64 -14.92 14.82 16.69
C PHE A 64 -14.24 16.10 17.18
N ALA A 65 -14.25 16.35 18.49
CA ALA A 65 -13.57 17.49 19.07
C ALA A 65 -12.04 17.46 18.82
N VAL A 66 -11.43 16.27 18.88
CA VAL A 66 -10.00 16.09 18.53
C VAL A 66 -9.73 16.48 17.08
N LEU A 67 -10.54 16.01 16.13
CA LEU A 67 -10.38 16.34 14.71
C LEU A 67 -10.50 17.85 14.46
N GLU A 68 -11.53 18.49 15.03
CA GLU A 68 -11.77 19.92 14.87
C GLU A 68 -10.64 20.77 15.47
N LYS A 69 -10.23 20.46 16.70
CA LYS A 69 -9.20 21.22 17.41
C LYS A 69 -7.82 21.00 16.79
N PHE A 70 -7.50 19.78 16.37
CA PHE A 70 -6.23 19.50 15.68
C PHE A 70 -6.14 20.24 14.33
N SER A 71 -7.25 20.31 13.58
CA SER A 71 -7.31 21.12 12.36
C SER A 71 -7.07 22.61 12.66
N SER A 72 -7.75 23.13 13.68
CA SER A 72 -7.65 24.55 14.09
C SER A 72 -6.24 24.93 14.57
N GLU A 73 -5.56 24.03 15.28
CA GLU A 73 -4.20 24.24 15.80
C GLU A 73 -3.10 23.76 14.85
N HIS A 74 -3.46 23.29 13.66
CA HIS A 74 -2.54 22.82 12.62
C HIS A 74 -1.67 21.63 13.09
N ILE A 75 -2.25 20.78 13.92
CA ILE A 75 -1.64 19.54 14.39
C ILE A 75 -1.89 18.44 13.34
N GLU A 76 -0.81 17.97 12.72
CA GLU A 76 -0.87 16.94 11.69
C GLU A 76 -1.20 15.54 12.27
N ILE A 77 -2.28 14.94 11.76
CA ILE A 77 -2.62 13.54 11.99
C ILE A 77 -1.98 12.70 10.88
N PRO A 78 -1.02 11.82 11.21
CA PRO A 78 -0.36 11.00 10.22
C PRO A 78 -1.36 10.00 9.59
N SER A 79 -1.37 9.91 8.27
CA SER A 79 -2.09 8.87 7.52
C SER A 79 -1.10 7.81 7.07
N THR A 80 -1.49 6.54 7.14
CA THR A 80 -0.75 5.49 6.41
C THR A 80 -0.86 5.75 4.90
N PRO A 81 0.21 5.55 4.12
CA PRO A 81 0.11 5.58 2.66
C PRO A 81 -0.90 4.52 2.22
N ARG A 82 -1.90 4.88 1.41
CA ARG A 82 -2.73 3.88 0.75
C ARG A 82 -1.85 3.07 -0.19
N ALA A 83 -2.01 1.75 -0.19
CA ALA A 83 -1.33 0.88 -1.14
C ALA A 83 -1.65 1.37 -2.56
N VAL A 84 -0.61 1.70 -3.33
CA VAL A 84 -0.75 1.95 -4.76
C VAL A 84 -0.96 0.58 -5.38
N VAL A 85 -2.19 0.26 -5.78
CA VAL A 85 -2.45 -0.93 -6.60
C VAL A 85 -1.93 -0.60 -7.99
N GLU A 86 -0.76 -1.12 -8.34
CA GLU A 86 -0.34 -1.16 -9.74
C GLU A 86 -1.35 -2.03 -10.49
N ALA A 87 -2.32 -1.38 -11.15
CA ALA A 87 -3.25 -2.03 -12.04
C ALA A 87 -2.43 -2.63 -13.19
N HIS A 88 -2.03 -3.89 -13.04
CA HIS A 88 -1.48 -4.68 -14.11
C HIS A 88 -2.60 -4.79 -15.15
N LYS A 89 -2.53 -3.99 -16.22
CA LYS A 89 -3.38 -4.22 -17.39
C LYS A 89 -3.04 -5.64 -17.85
N PRO A 90 -3.94 -6.62 -17.76
CA PRO A 90 -3.65 -7.94 -18.31
C PRO A 90 -3.31 -7.72 -19.78
N LYS A 91 -2.21 -8.34 -20.24
CA LYS A 91 -1.88 -8.37 -21.67
C LYS A 91 -3.14 -8.84 -22.39
N ALA A 92 -3.67 -8.02 -23.29
CA ALA A 92 -4.88 -8.35 -24.02
C ALA A 92 -4.72 -9.76 -24.61
N TRP A 93 -5.67 -10.63 -24.31
CA TRP A 93 -5.68 -11.96 -24.90
C TRP A 93 -5.74 -11.81 -26.42
N PRO A 94 -4.88 -12.49 -27.19
CA PRO A 94 -4.96 -12.46 -28.65
C PRO A 94 -6.38 -12.86 -29.06
N THR A 95 -7.07 -11.97 -29.77
CA THR A 95 -8.49 -12.15 -30.14
C THR A 95 -8.64 -12.62 -31.59
N ASP A 96 -7.52 -12.85 -32.28
CA ASP A 96 -7.46 -13.09 -33.71
C ASP A 96 -6.57 -14.32 -33.97
N ASP A 97 -7.17 -15.50 -33.89
CA ASP A 97 -6.49 -16.80 -34.02
C ASP A 97 -5.79 -16.94 -35.39
N ASP A 98 -6.35 -16.33 -36.44
CA ASP A 98 -5.81 -16.34 -37.79
C ASP A 98 -4.41 -15.71 -37.88
N LYS A 99 -4.15 -14.65 -37.10
CA LYS A 99 -2.82 -14.01 -37.05
C LYS A 99 -1.78 -14.87 -36.35
N ILE A 100 -2.19 -15.63 -35.34
CA ILE A 100 -1.31 -16.52 -34.59
C ILE A 100 -0.88 -17.69 -35.47
N GLU A 101 -1.82 -18.26 -36.22
CA GLU A 101 -1.53 -19.33 -37.17
C GLU A 101 -0.61 -18.87 -38.29
N ALA A 102 -0.82 -17.65 -38.81
CA ALA A 102 0.05 -17.06 -39.83
C ALA A 102 1.49 -16.83 -39.30
N ASP A 103 1.64 -16.22 -38.13
CA ASP A 103 2.95 -15.97 -37.51
C ASP A 103 3.69 -17.27 -37.19
N PHE A 104 2.96 -18.31 -36.76
CA PHE A 104 3.52 -19.63 -36.48
C PHE A 104 3.98 -20.34 -37.75
N ALA A 105 3.17 -20.28 -38.82
CA ALA A 105 3.52 -20.84 -40.12
C ALA A 105 4.75 -20.15 -40.73
N GLU A 106 4.86 -18.83 -40.59
CA GLU A 106 6.03 -18.07 -41.04
C GLU A 106 7.29 -18.45 -40.24
N GLN A 107 7.18 -18.61 -38.92
CA GLN A 107 8.29 -19.10 -38.09
C GLN A 107 8.71 -20.54 -38.43
N GLU A 108 7.76 -21.43 -38.72
CA GLU A 108 8.07 -22.79 -39.18
C GLU A 108 8.77 -22.80 -40.53
N GLN A 109 8.35 -21.94 -41.47
CA GLN A 109 9.01 -21.78 -42.77
C GLN A 109 10.44 -21.28 -42.61
N ILE A 110 10.66 -20.22 -41.82
CA ILE A 110 12.00 -19.68 -41.55
C ILE A 110 12.88 -20.77 -40.89
N ARG A 111 12.33 -21.54 -39.96
CA ARG A 111 13.05 -22.64 -39.30
C ARG A 111 13.38 -23.76 -40.28
N ALA A 112 12.45 -24.14 -41.14
CA ALA A 112 12.64 -25.17 -42.16
C ALA A 112 13.69 -24.75 -43.20
N GLU A 113 13.66 -23.49 -43.63
CA GLU A 113 14.66 -22.90 -44.53
C GLU A 113 16.05 -22.88 -43.88
N ALA A 114 16.14 -22.47 -42.61
CA ALA A 114 17.39 -22.50 -41.86
C ALA A 114 17.93 -23.92 -41.66
N GLU A 115 17.06 -24.92 -41.45
CA GLU A 115 17.46 -26.33 -41.38
C GLU A 115 17.87 -26.90 -42.75
N ALA A 116 17.18 -26.52 -43.82
CA ALA A 116 17.54 -26.89 -45.18
C ALA A 116 18.90 -26.31 -45.58
N GLU A 117 19.17 -25.05 -45.23
CA GLU A 117 20.44 -24.40 -45.49
C GLU A 117 21.59 -25.03 -44.68
N LYS A 118 21.34 -25.36 -43.40
CA LYS A 118 22.29 -26.14 -42.59
C LYS A 118 22.58 -27.51 -43.22
N LYS A 119 21.56 -28.24 -43.70
CA LYS A 119 21.73 -29.53 -44.38
C LYS A 119 22.52 -29.39 -45.70
N ARG A 120 22.29 -28.34 -46.48
CA ARG A 120 23.05 -28.02 -47.71
C ARG A 120 24.53 -27.78 -47.41
N LEU A 121 24.82 -26.95 -46.41
CA LEU A 121 26.19 -26.67 -45.96
C LEU A 121 26.91 -27.94 -45.49
N VAL A 122 26.23 -28.84 -44.76
CA VAL A 122 26.80 -30.13 -44.31
C VAL A 122 27.08 -31.09 -45.48
N LYS A 123 26.18 -31.17 -46.48
CA LYS A 123 26.37 -32.03 -47.67
C LYS A 123 27.55 -31.56 -48.52
N SER A 124 27.71 -30.24 -48.71
CA SER A 124 28.84 -29.65 -49.45
C SER A 124 30.21 -29.93 -48.81
N ARG A 125 30.26 -30.08 -47.48
CA ARG A 125 31.46 -30.44 -46.73
C ARG A 125 31.83 -31.92 -46.85
N LYS A 126 30.86 -32.83 -47.08
CA LYS A 126 31.11 -34.27 -47.25
C LYS A 126 31.69 -34.64 -48.62
N THR A 127 31.38 -33.90 -49.68
CA THR A 127 31.91 -34.12 -51.04
C THR A 127 33.34 -33.61 -51.25
N LYS A 128 33.90 -32.85 -50.30
CA LYS A 128 35.27 -32.28 -50.34
C LYS A 128 36.28 -33.03 -49.47
N LYS A 129 36.14 -34.34 -49.26
CA LYS A 129 37.21 -35.13 -48.60
C LYS A 129 38.29 -35.48 -49.65
N PRO A 130 39.57 -35.12 -49.44
CA PRO A 130 40.67 -35.60 -50.28
C PRO A 130 40.99 -37.06 -49.97
N ASP A 131 41.46 -37.81 -50.97
CA ASP A 131 41.83 -39.23 -50.84
C ASP A 131 42.97 -39.45 -49.83
N PRO A 132 42.98 -40.60 -49.12
CA PRO A 132 44.02 -40.93 -48.16
C PRO A 132 45.26 -41.51 -48.86
N ASP A 133 46.45 -40.96 -48.55
CA ASP A 133 47.76 -41.59 -48.77
C ASP A 133 48.15 -42.48 -47.58
#